data_AF-A0A842UT97-F1
#
_entry.id   AF-A0A842UT97-F1
#
_cell.length_a   1.000
_cell.length_b   1.000
_cell.length_c   1.000
_cell.angle_alpha   90.00
_cell.angle_beta   90.00
_cell.angle_gamma   90.00
#
_symmetry.space_group_name_H-M   'P 1'
#
loop_
_entity.id
_entity.type
_entity.pdbx_description
1 polymer ?
#
loop_
_entity_poly.entity_id
_entity_poly.type
_entity_poly.pdbx_seq_one_letter_code
_entity_poly.pdbx_strand_id
1 'polypeptide(L)'
;FLIPAVIILLCFFISNIYYILSLIVLASLGLAMLEPTIEAYFFDLLNEKQTLRYYSPFLTSINAGKIISKIIASFILLFLPFKFIFLFYALVMFSLFFISFKTKNIIESRRKKMYVKKYR
;
A
#
# COMPACT_ATOMS: atom_id res chain seq x y z
N PHE A 1 -4.40 0.75 -3.30
CA PHE A 1 -3.98 -0.66 -3.16
C PHE A 1 -4.69 -1.60 -4.13
N LEU A 2 -6.02 -1.48 -4.36
CA LEU A 2 -6.76 -2.39 -5.26
C LEU A 2 -6.24 -2.39 -6.71
N ILE A 3 -6.08 -1.22 -7.32
CA ILE A 3 -5.61 -1.08 -8.71
C ILE A 3 -4.28 -1.81 -8.93
N PRO A 4 -3.19 -1.51 -8.19
CA PRO A 4 -1.94 -2.25 -8.37
C PRO A 4 -2.07 -3.73 -8.00
N ALA A 5 -2.93 -4.12 -7.04
CA ALA A 5 -3.15 -5.53 -6.71
C ALA A 5 -3.69 -6.34 -7.89
N VAL A 6 -4.73 -5.83 -8.56
CA VAL A 6 -5.35 -6.50 -9.71
C VAL A 6 -4.37 -6.57 -10.88
N ILE A 7 -3.69 -5.47 -11.19
CA ILE A 7 -2.74 -5.42 -12.32
C ILE A 7 -1.57 -6.38 -12.09
N ILE A 8 -0.99 -6.40 -10.89
CA ILE A 8 0.11 -7.31 -10.56
C ILE A 8 -0.38 -8.78 -10.57
N LEU A 9 -1.61 -9.05 -10.13
CA LEU A 9 -2.19 -10.40 -10.22
C LEU A 9 -2.32 -10.85 -11.68
N LEU A 10 -2.69 -9.97 -12.60
CA LEU A 10 -2.74 -10.29 -14.02
C LEU A 10 -1.36 -10.66 -14.58
N CYS A 11 -0.28 -10.02 -14.12
CA CYS A 11 1.08 -10.37 -14.52
C CYS A 11 1.48 -11.82 -14.18
N PHE A 12 0.84 -12.45 -13.18
CA PHE A 12 1.11 -13.86 -12.85
C PHE A 12 0.72 -14.82 -13.99
N PHE A 13 -0.33 -14.50 -14.74
CA PHE A 13 -0.88 -15.34 -15.81
C PHE A 13 -0.24 -15.09 -17.17
N ILE A 14 0.60 -14.05 -17.29
CA ILE A 14 1.20 -13.62 -18.55
C ILE A 14 2.65 -14.09 -18.58
N SER A 15 3.03 -14.79 -19.66
CA SER A 15 4.41 -15.26 -19.86
C SER A 15 5.27 -14.28 -20.67
N ASN A 16 4.63 -13.40 -21.46
CA ASN A 16 5.34 -12.49 -22.36
C ASN A 16 5.78 -11.21 -21.62
N ILE A 17 7.09 -10.98 -21.61
CA ILE A 17 7.76 -9.91 -20.88
C ILE A 17 7.30 -8.50 -21.30
N TYR A 18 6.97 -8.27 -22.57
CA TYR A 18 6.56 -6.96 -23.05
C TYR A 18 5.22 -6.52 -22.44
N TYR A 19 4.28 -7.46 -22.30
CA TYR A 19 3.00 -7.18 -21.64
C TYR A 19 3.18 -6.98 -20.14
N ILE A 20 4.05 -7.76 -19.49
CA ILE A 20 4.38 -7.57 -18.06
C ILE A 20 4.92 -6.16 -17.83
N LEU A 21 5.88 -5.70 -18.65
CA LEU A 21 6.44 -4.35 -18.54
C LEU A 21 5.37 -3.27 -18.72
N SER A 22 4.51 -3.40 -19.73
CA SER A 22 3.40 -2.47 -19.95
C SER A 22 2.44 -2.42 -18.76
N LEU A 23 2.12 -3.57 -18.17
CA LEU A 23 1.24 -3.64 -16.99
C LEU A 23 1.92 -3.05 -15.75
N ILE A 24 3.23 -3.24 -15.56
CA ILE A 24 3.96 -2.62 -14.46
C ILE A 24 3.92 -1.09 -14.55
N VAL A 25 4.02 -0.53 -15.76
CA VAL A 25 3.85 0.92 -15.98
C VAL A 25 2.45 1.38 -15.57
N LEU A 26 1.40 0.62 -15.89
CA LEU A 26 0.05 0.96 -15.44
C LEU A 26 -0.12 0.82 -13.92
N ALA A 27 0.49 -0.20 -13.31
CA ALA A 27 0.46 -0.39 -11.87
C ALA A 27 1.16 0.75 -11.11
N SER A 28 2.22 1.33 -11.68
CA SER A 28 2.98 2.42 -11.06
C SER A 28 2.12 3.67 -10.88
N LEU A 29 1.17 3.95 -11.79
CA LEU A 29 0.20 5.04 -11.63
C LEU A 29 -0.64 4.86 -10.36
N GLY A 30 -1.13 3.64 -10.12
CA GLY A 30 -1.90 3.31 -8.93
C GLY A 30 -1.08 3.40 -7.63
N LEU A 31 0.23 3.16 -7.71
CA LEU A 31 1.16 3.34 -6.58
C LEU A 31 1.51 4.83 -6.35
N ALA A 32 1.71 5.60 -7.42
CA ALA A 32 2.03 7.02 -7.35
C ALA A 32 0.92 7.84 -6.67
N MET A 33 -0.34 7.41 -6.77
CA MET A 33 -1.45 8.03 -6.05
C MET A 33 -1.47 7.68 -4.54
N LEU A 34 -0.87 6.56 -4.13
CA LEU A 34 -0.93 6.10 -2.74
C LEU A 34 0.00 6.88 -1.83
N GLU A 35 1.21 7.16 -2.28
CA GLU A 35 2.25 7.83 -1.48
C GLU A 35 1.78 9.20 -0.94
N PRO A 36 1.31 10.16 -1.77
CA PRO A 36 0.83 11.45 -1.26
C PRO A 36 -0.46 11.30 -0.43
N THR A 37 -1.28 10.29 -0.71
CA THR A 37 -2.52 10.05 0.06
C THR A 37 -2.22 9.55 1.47
N ILE A 38 -1.26 8.63 1.62
CA ILE A 38 -0.83 8.11 2.93
C ILE A 38 -0.19 9.24 3.75
N GLU A 39 0.64 10.06 3.11
CA GLU A 39 1.31 11.17 3.75
C GLU A 39 0.31 12.26 4.20
N ALA A 40 -0.65 12.62 3.35
CA ALA A 40 -1.74 13.53 3.73
C ALA A 40 -2.54 12.98 4.92
N TYR A 41 -2.88 11.68 4.91
CA TYR A 41 -3.57 11.04 6.04
C TYR A 41 -2.75 11.05 7.33
N PHE A 42 -1.42 10.90 7.22
CA PHE A 42 -0.53 10.96 8.37
C PHE A 42 -0.55 12.34 9.02
N PHE A 43 -0.49 13.41 8.21
CA PHE A 43 -0.56 14.78 8.71
C PHE A 43 -1.95 15.14 9.27
N ASP A 44 -3.03 14.63 8.68
CA ASP A 44 -4.40 14.84 9.17
C ASP A 44 -4.66 14.18 10.55
N LEU A 45 -3.89 13.17 10.92
CA LEU A 45 -4.07 12.41 12.16
C LEU A 45 -3.25 12.93 13.35
N LEU A 46 -2.23 13.77 13.11
CA LEU A 46 -1.28 14.20 14.12
C LEU A 46 -1.30 15.72 14.31
N ASN A 47 -1.13 16.16 15.56
CA ASN A 47 -0.90 17.57 15.85
C ASN A 47 0.54 17.97 15.47
N GLU A 48 0.80 19.25 15.19
CA GLU A 48 2.12 19.75 14.76
C GLU A 48 3.31 19.25 15.59
N LYS A 49 3.19 19.27 16.94
CA LYS A 49 4.24 18.77 17.85
C LYS A 49 4.49 17.26 17.70
N GLN A 50 3.45 16.49 17.41
CA GLN A 50 3.56 15.05 17.20
C GLN A 50 4.12 14.75 15.81
N THR A 51 3.70 15.50 14.79
CA THR A 51 4.22 15.41 13.43
C THR A 51 5.73 15.50 13.39
N LEU A 52 6.32 16.52 14.04
CA LEU A 52 7.77 16.68 14.13
C LEU A 52 8.49 15.47 14.75
N ARG A 53 7.85 14.80 15.71
CA ARG A 53 8.42 13.64 16.40
C ARG A 53 8.28 12.34 15.61
N TYR A 54 7.16 12.13 14.92
CA TYR A 54 6.83 10.85 14.29
C TYR A 54 7.14 10.80 12.79
N TYR A 55 7.36 11.93 12.14
CA TYR A 55 7.64 11.97 10.71
C TYR A 55 8.96 11.25 10.35
N SER A 56 10.04 11.46 11.12
CA SER A 56 11.30 10.76 10.88
C SER A 56 11.17 9.24 11.04
N PRO A 57 10.61 8.69 12.13
CA PRO A 57 10.29 7.26 12.23
C PRO A 57 9.40 6.73 11.08
N PHE A 58 8.42 7.52 10.66
CA PHE A 58 7.55 7.17 9.53
C PHE A 58 8.37 7.01 8.23
N LEU A 59 9.23 7.97 7.88
CA LEU A 59 10.12 7.86 6.73
C LEU A 59 11.10 6.68 6.85
N THR A 60 11.64 6.43 8.04
CA THR A 60 12.50 5.26 8.29
C THR A 60 11.75 3.96 8.03
N SER A 61 10.47 3.87 8.42
CA SER A 61 9.65 2.67 8.15
C SER A 61 9.46 2.39 6.66
N ILE A 62 9.31 3.44 5.84
CA ILE A 62 9.23 3.32 4.37
C ILE A 62 10.54 2.76 3.82
N ASN A 63 11.68 3.28 4.27
CA ASN A 63 12.99 2.80 3.82
C ASN A 63 13.29 1.36 4.28
N ALA A 64 12.94 1.02 5.52
CA ALA A 64 13.03 -0.36 6.01
C ALA A 64 12.16 -1.30 5.18
N GLY A 65 10.93 -0.88 4.84
CA GLY A 65 10.04 -1.62 3.96
C GLY A 65 10.65 -1.91 2.58
N LYS A 66 11.35 -0.94 1.98
CA LYS A 66 12.06 -1.11 0.69
C LYS A 66 13.19 -2.13 0.77
N ILE A 67 13.86 -2.25 1.91
CA ILE A 67 14.94 -3.24 2.12
C ILE A 67 14.31 -4.63 2.32
N ILE A 68 13.32 -4.72 3.21
CA ILE A 68 12.62 -5.97 3.52
C ILE A 68 11.98 -6.56 2.27
N SER A 69 11.34 -5.74 1.42
CA SER A 69 10.70 -6.22 0.20
C SER A 69 11.69 -6.82 -0.80
N LYS A 70 12.90 -6.25 -0.92
CA LYS A 70 13.98 -6.82 -1.74
C LYS A 70 14.47 -8.15 -1.20
N ILE A 71 14.69 -8.25 0.11
CA ILE A 71 15.13 -9.49 0.76
C ILE A 71 14.10 -10.60 0.53
N ILE A 72 12.82 -10.31 0.74
CA ILE A 72 11.74 -11.28 0.53
C ILE A 72 11.64 -11.69 -0.94
N ALA A 73 11.69 -10.73 -1.87
CA ALA A 73 11.65 -11.03 -3.30
C ALA A 73 12.83 -11.91 -3.75
N SER A 74 14.04 -11.62 -3.26
CA SER A 74 15.23 -12.44 -3.52
C SER A 74 15.08 -13.85 -2.95
N PHE A 75 14.50 -13.99 -1.76
CA PHE A 75 14.25 -15.30 -1.17
C PHE A 75 13.23 -16.12 -1.97
N ILE A 76 12.14 -15.49 -2.43
CA ILE A 76 11.15 -16.14 -3.30
C ILE A 76 11.79 -16.60 -4.61
N LEU A 77 12.64 -15.76 -5.21
CA LEU A 77 13.35 -16.09 -6.45
C LEU A 77 14.31 -17.27 -6.34
N LEU A 78 14.86 -17.51 -5.15
CA LEU A 78 15.79 -18.61 -4.92
C LEU A 78 15.07 -19.98 -5.02
N PHE A 79 13.82 -20.05 -4.58
CA PHE A 79 13.08 -21.31 -4.46
C PHE A 79 11.90 -21.47 -5.44
N LEU A 80 11.37 -20.37 -5.99
CA LEU A 80 10.19 -20.38 -6.86
C LEU A 80 10.46 -19.70 -8.21
N PRO A 81 9.72 -20.09 -9.27
CA PRO A 81 9.76 -19.39 -10.55
C PRO A 81 9.40 -17.90 -10.43
N PHE A 82 10.00 -17.06 -11.27
CA PHE A 82 9.83 -15.60 -11.31
C PHE A 82 8.36 -15.13 -11.19
N LYS A 83 7.42 -15.83 -11.84
CA LYS A 83 5.99 -15.48 -11.80
C LYS A 83 5.40 -15.40 -10.38
N PHE A 84 5.89 -16.21 -9.44
CA PHE A 84 5.36 -16.24 -8.07
C PHE A 84 5.61 -14.96 -7.28
N ILE A 85 6.57 -14.13 -7.70
CA ILE A 85 6.75 -12.79 -7.13
C ILE A 85 5.47 -11.97 -7.33
N PHE A 86 4.87 -12.01 -8.52
CA PHE A 86 3.66 -11.25 -8.82
C PHE A 86 2.51 -11.70 -7.92
N LEU A 87 2.33 -13.01 -7.74
CA LEU A 87 1.30 -13.54 -6.84
C LEU A 87 1.51 -13.08 -5.39
N PHE A 88 2.74 -13.15 -4.89
CA PHE A 88 3.07 -12.70 -3.54
C PHE A 88 2.77 -11.20 -3.35
N TYR A 89 3.23 -10.34 -4.26
CA TYR A 89 2.97 -8.90 -4.19
C TYR A 89 1.48 -8.57 -4.33
N ALA A 90 0.75 -9.28 -5.19
CA ALA A 90 -0.70 -9.12 -5.32
C ALA A 90 -1.41 -9.44 -4.00
N LEU A 91 -1.06 -10.56 -3.35
CA LEU A 91 -1.63 -10.95 -2.05
C LEU A 91 -1.37 -9.90 -0.96
N VAL A 92 -0.14 -9.38 -0.87
CA VAL A 92 0.21 -8.31 0.08
C VAL A 92 -0.63 -7.05 -0.21
N MET A 93 -0.76 -6.65 -1.48
CA MET A 93 -1.54 -5.47 -1.86
C MET A 93 -3.04 -5.64 -1.59
N PHE A 94 -3.60 -6.85 -1.82
CA PHE A 94 -4.97 -7.16 -1.43
C PHE A 94 -5.18 -7.09 0.08
N SER A 95 -4.24 -7.64 0.87
CA SER A 95 -4.29 -7.56 2.33
C SER A 95 -4.33 -6.10 2.80
N LEU A 96 -3.44 -5.25 2.26
CA LEU A 96 -3.42 -3.82 2.57
C LEU A 96 -4.71 -3.11 2.13
N PHE A 97 -5.30 -3.50 1.00
CA PHE A 97 -6.59 -2.98 0.58
C PHE A 97 -7.69 -3.31 1.61
N PHE A 98 -7.78 -4.56 2.06
CA PHE A 98 -8.78 -4.96 3.06
C PHE A 98 -8.58 -4.26 4.40
N ILE A 99 -7.32 -4.12 4.85
CA ILE A 99 -6.99 -3.38 6.08
C ILE A 99 -7.42 -1.92 5.94
N SER A 100 -7.05 -1.27 4.83
CA SER A 100 -7.40 0.13 4.56
C SER A 100 -8.92 0.33 4.50
N PHE A 101 -9.66 -0.58 3.86
CA PHE A 101 -11.11 -0.53 3.78
C PHE A 101 -11.78 -0.66 5.15
N LYS A 102 -11.31 -1.58 5.99
CA LYS A 102 -11.78 -1.72 7.38
C LYS A 102 -11.48 -0.47 8.21
N THR A 103 -10.27 0.07 8.11
CA THR A 103 -9.86 1.27 8.86
C THR A 103 -10.69 2.50 8.46
N LYS A 104 -10.97 2.68 7.17
CA LYS A 104 -11.85 3.76 6.67
C LYS A 104 -13.22 3.71 7.35
N ASN A 105 -13.86 2.53 7.38
CA ASN A 105 -15.18 2.35 7.97
C ASN A 105 -15.20 2.70 9.47
N ILE A 106 -14.12 2.36 10.19
CA ILE A 106 -13.98 2.70 11.61
C ILE A 106 -13.85 4.21 11.81
N ILE A 107 -13.00 4.88 11.03
CA ILE A 107 -12.76 6.33 11.16
C ILE A 107 -14.04 7.11 10.82
N GLU A 108 -14.75 6.75 9.75
CA GLU A 108 -15.98 7.44 9.34
C GLU A 108 -17.10 7.28 10.39
N SER A 109 -17.22 6.08 10.99
CA SER A 109 -18.18 5.84 12.07
C SER A 109 -17.92 6.72 13.30
N ARG A 110 -16.65 6.95 13.67
CA ARG A 110 -16.26 7.82 14.78
C ARG A 110 -16.55 9.29 14.46
N ARG A 111 -16.25 9.73 13.23
CA ARG A 111 -16.47 11.12 12.80
C ARG A 111 -17.97 11.47 12.82
N LYS A 112 -18.85 10.58 12.34
CA LYS A 112 -20.32 10.75 12.44
C LYS A 112 -20.80 10.86 13.89
N LYS A 113 -20.29 10.03 14.81
CA LYS A 113 -20.63 10.10 16.25
C LYS A 113 -20.24 11.43 16.90
N MET A 114 -19.07 11.99 16.56
CA MET A 114 -18.67 13.31 17.06
C MET A 114 -19.58 14.43 16.58
N TYR A 115 -19.97 14.42 15.29
CA TYR A 115 -20.89 15.42 14.76
C TYR A 115 -22.26 15.37 15.46
N VAL A 116 -22.83 14.19 15.66
CA VAL A 116 -24.12 14.03 16.38
C VAL A 116 -24.03 14.53 17.83
N LYS A 117 -22.89 14.33 18.50
CA LYS A 117 -22.67 14.81 19.88
C LYS A 117 -22.45 16.34 19.96
N LYS A 118 -22.02 16.99 18.88
CA LYS A 118 -21.78 18.45 18.85
C LYS A 118 -23.07 19.26 18.65
N TYR A 119 -24.13 18.66 18.11
CA TYR A 119 -25.42 19.31 17.83
C TYR A 119 -26.56 18.83 18.75
N ARG A 120 -26.23 18.12 19.83
CA ARG A 120 -27.10 17.84 20.96
C ARG A 120 -26.56 18.56 22.18
#